data_AF-A0A6I1JZ57-F1
#
_entry.id   AF-A0A6I1JZ57-F1
#
_cell.length_a   1.000
_cell.length_b   1.000
_cell.length_c   1.000
_cell.angle_alpha   90.00
_cell.angle_beta   90.00
_cell.angle_gamma   90.00
#
_symmetry.space_group_name_H-M   'P 1'
#
loop_
_entity.id
_entity.type
_entity.pdbx_description
1 polymer ?
#
loop_
_entity_poly.entity_id
_entity_poly.type
_entity_poly.pdbx_seq_one_letter_code
_entity_poly.pdbx_strand_id
1 'polypeptide(L)'
;MNERISIHPRICHGQACVTGTRIPVHQVVRMFAQGDSMEQLLAAFPSLTREDVLACLDYAASLAETAGPASHATLLRTWDNPADDVFNELLTK
;
A
#
# COMPACT_ATOMS: atom_id res chain seq x y z
N MET A 1 5.19 -6.65 -13.35
CA MET A 1 5.25 -5.19 -13.09
C MET A 1 4.20 -4.54 -13.98
N ASN A 2 3.13 -4.03 -13.37
CA ASN A 2 1.92 -3.62 -14.08
C ASN A 2 2.14 -2.25 -14.74
N GLU A 3 1.95 -2.14 -16.06
CA GLU A 3 2.15 -0.90 -16.85
C GLU A 3 1.24 0.27 -16.37
N ARG A 4 0.23 -0.05 -15.56
CA ARG A 4 -0.73 0.90 -14.99
C ARG A 4 -0.24 1.65 -13.75
N ILE A 5 0.86 1.22 -13.12
CA ILE A 5 1.43 1.92 -11.96
C ILE A 5 2.77 2.54 -12.34
N SER A 6 2.89 3.85 -12.16
CA SER A 6 4.10 4.62 -12.41
C SER A 6 4.68 5.13 -11.10
N ILE A 7 6.00 5.00 -10.95
CA ILE A 7 6.77 5.54 -9.84
C ILE A 7 7.79 6.48 -10.45
N HIS A 8 7.60 7.79 -10.26
CA HIS A 8 8.53 8.78 -10.75
C HIS A 8 9.08 9.60 -9.57
N PRO A 9 10.40 9.66 -9.36
CA PRO A 9 11.00 10.42 -8.25
C PRO A 9 10.69 11.93 -8.30
N ARG A 10 10.25 12.43 -9.47
CA ARG A 10 9.86 13.83 -9.68
C ARG A 10 8.33 14.07 -9.60
N ILE A 11 7.52 13.02 -9.48
CA ILE A 11 6.05 13.07 -9.46
C ILE A 11 5.58 12.49 -8.13
N CYS A 12 4.67 13.18 -7.43
CA CYS A 12 4.18 12.76 -6.10
C CYS A 12 5.30 12.37 -5.12
N HIS A 13 6.43 13.10 -5.15
CA HIS A 13 7.58 12.86 -4.27
C HIS A 13 8.14 11.43 -4.31
N GLY A 14 8.03 10.74 -5.45
CA GLY A 14 8.47 9.35 -5.59
C GLY A 14 7.45 8.31 -5.14
N GLN A 15 6.21 8.72 -4.85
CA GLN A 15 5.12 7.79 -4.55
C GLN A 15 4.66 7.06 -5.82
N ALA A 16 4.18 5.83 -5.62
CA ALA A 16 3.52 5.07 -6.67
C ALA A 16 2.14 5.68 -6.98
N CYS A 17 1.88 5.97 -8.26
CA CYS A 17 0.64 6.55 -8.75
C CYS A 17 0.11 5.76 -9.94
N VAL A 18 -1.20 5.82 -10.18
CA VAL A 18 -1.80 5.27 -11.40
C VAL A 18 -1.32 6.09 -12.60
N THR A 19 -0.78 5.42 -13.61
CA THR A 19 -0.25 6.00 -14.84
C THR A 19 -1.28 6.92 -15.50
N GLY A 20 -0.86 8.13 -15.89
CA GLY A 20 -1.75 9.13 -16.49
C GLY A 20 -2.60 9.91 -15.49
N THR A 21 -2.48 9.62 -14.18
CA THR A 21 -3.18 10.36 -13.12
C THR A 21 -2.20 10.88 -12.06
N ARG A 22 -2.71 11.66 -11.11
CA ARG A 22 -1.99 12.03 -9.87
C ARG A 22 -2.59 11.34 -8.65
N ILE A 23 -3.23 10.18 -8.85
CA ILE A 23 -3.87 9.42 -7.77
C ILE A 23 -2.86 8.40 -7.23
N PRO A 24 -2.45 8.52 -5.96
CA PRO A 24 -1.47 7.63 -5.38
C PRO A 24 -2.09 6.29 -4.97
N VAL A 25 -1.32 5.21 -5.13
CA VAL A 25 -1.78 3.84 -4.83
C VAL A 25 -2.24 3.69 -3.38
N HIS A 26 -1.53 4.32 -2.43
CA HIS A 26 -1.89 4.26 -1.01
C HIS A 26 -3.28 4.85 -0.72
N GLN A 27 -3.75 5.82 -1.53
CA GLN A 27 -5.07 6.42 -1.34
C GLN A 27 -6.16 5.41 -1.69
N VAL A 28 -5.98 4.70 -2.82
CA VAL A 28 -6.89 3.63 -3.26
C VAL A 28 -7.00 2.55 -2.18
N VAL A 29 -5.86 2.07 -1.67
CA VAL A 29 -5.82 1.04 -0.61
C VAL A 29 -6.49 1.55 0.68
N ARG A 30 -6.26 2.81 1.05
CA ARG A 30 -6.84 3.41 2.27
C ARG A 30 -8.37 3.49 2.20
N MET A 31 -8.95 3.79 1.04
CA MET A 31 -10.40 3.80 0.85
C MET A 31 -11.00 2.41 1.06
N PHE A 32 -10.41 1.36 0.49
CA PHE A 32 -10.83 -0.01 0.79
C PHE A 32 -10.68 -0.36 2.28
N ALA A 33 -9.61 0.09 2.93
CA ALA A 33 -9.44 -0.10 4.37
C ALA A 33 -10.50 0.65 5.21
N GLN A 34 -11.09 1.72 4.69
CA GLN A 34 -12.20 2.46 5.30
C GLN A 34 -13.57 1.81 5.02
N GLY A 35 -13.63 0.77 4.18
CA GLY A 35 -14.85 0.06 3.82
C GLY A 35 -15.52 0.55 2.54
N ASP A 36 -14.87 1.42 1.76
CA ASP A 36 -15.41 1.87 0.48
C ASP A 36 -15.48 0.72 -0.53
N SER A 37 -16.56 0.69 -1.32
CA SER A 37 -16.72 -0.25 -2.42
C SER A 37 -15.97 0.22 -3.68
N MET A 38 -15.73 -0.71 -4.61
CA MET A 38 -15.15 -0.41 -5.91
C MET A 38 -15.95 0.66 -6.67
N GLU A 39 -17.28 0.58 -6.60
CA GLU A 39 -18.20 1.50 -7.28
C GLU A 39 -18.09 2.91 -6.70
N GLN A 40 -17.99 3.04 -5.38
CA GLN A 40 -17.79 4.34 -4.71
C GLN A 40 -16.44 4.94 -5.07
N LEU A 41 -15.40 4.12 -5.16
CA LEU A 41 -14.07 4.58 -5.55
C LEU A 41 -14.02 5.06 -7.00
N LEU A 42 -14.63 4.33 -7.94
CA LEU A 42 -14.74 4.75 -9.34
C LEU A 42 -15.62 5.99 -9.51
N ALA A 43 -16.63 6.16 -8.66
CA ALA A 43 -17.44 7.39 -8.64
C ALA A 43 -16.64 8.59 -8.11
N ALA A 44 -15.78 8.40 -7.10
CA ALA A 44 -14.90 9.44 -6.57
C ALA A 44 -13.77 9.81 -7.54
N PHE A 45 -13.29 8.83 -8.32
CA PHE A 45 -12.24 9.01 -9.32
C PHE A 45 -12.66 8.52 -10.70
N PRO A 46 -13.41 9.34 -11.47
CA PRO A 46 -13.89 8.96 -12.80
C PRO A 46 -12.78 8.69 -13.83
N SER A 47 -11.55 9.14 -13.54
CA SER A 47 -10.37 8.87 -14.37
C SER A 47 -9.77 7.48 -14.17
N LEU A 48 -10.22 6.74 -13.16
CA LEU A 48 -9.76 5.38 -12.91
C LEU A 48 -10.65 4.36 -13.58
N THR A 49 -10.03 3.31 -14.09
CA THR A 49 -10.72 2.09 -14.52
C THR A 49 -10.66 1.03 -13.43
N ARG A 50 -11.52 0.01 -13.51
CA ARG A 50 -11.50 -1.12 -12.57
C ARG A 50 -10.14 -1.83 -12.59
N GLU A 51 -9.52 -1.91 -13.76
CA GLU A 51 -8.20 -2.50 -13.98
C GLU A 51 -7.09 -1.70 -13.26
N ASP A 52 -7.20 -0.37 -13.21
CA ASP A 52 -6.24 0.48 -12.48
C ASP A 52 -6.34 0.26 -10.97
N VAL A 53 -7.55 0.07 -10.46
CA VAL A 53 -7.78 -0.22 -9.04
C VAL A 53 -7.21 -1.59 -8.67
N LEU A 54 -7.44 -2.60 -9.50
CA LEU A 54 -6.85 -3.92 -9.29
C LEU A 54 -5.32 -3.87 -9.36
N ALA A 55 -4.75 -3.09 -10.27
CA ALA A 55 -3.31 -2.85 -10.34
C ALA A 55 -2.75 -2.20 -9.07
N CYS A 56 -3.50 -1.28 -8.45
CA CYS A 56 -3.14 -0.67 -7.17
C CYS A 56 -3.07 -1.71 -6.04
N LEU A 57 -4.08 -2.59 -5.97
CA LEU A 57 -4.15 -3.64 -4.94
C LEU A 57 -3.05 -4.69 -5.12
N ASP A 58 -2.80 -5.12 -6.36
CA ASP A 58 -1.72 -6.05 -6.71
C ASP A 58 -0.34 -5.46 -6.37
N TYR A 59 -0.13 -4.18 -6.71
CA TYR A 59 1.10 -3.47 -6.32
C TYR A 59 1.27 -3.42 -4.79
N ALA A 60 0.21 -3.08 -4.04
CA ALA A 60 0.26 -3.05 -2.59
C ALA A 60 0.54 -4.44 -1.98
N ALA A 61 -0.04 -5.50 -2.54
CA ALA A 61 0.24 -6.87 -2.13
C ALA A 61 1.70 -7.26 -2.38
N SER A 62 2.25 -6.94 -3.57
CA SER A 62 3.66 -7.22 -3.89
C SER A 62 4.63 -6.49 -2.95
N LEU A 63 4.29 -5.26 -2.53
CA LEU A 63 5.06 -4.52 -1.54
C LEU A 63 5.00 -5.19 -0.16
N ALA A 64 3.83 -5.68 0.26
CA ALA A 64 3.68 -6.38 1.53
C ALA A 64 4.42 -7.73 1.54
N GLU A 65 4.43 -8.44 0.41
CA GLU A 65 5.19 -9.68 0.23
C GLU A 65 6.71 -9.42 0.26
N THR A 66 7.17 -8.40 -0.47
CA THR A 66 8.59 -8.01 -0.50
C THR A 66 9.05 -7.41 0.84
N ALA A 67 8.11 -6.80 1.59
CA ALA A 67 8.32 -6.30 2.93
C ALA A 67 8.12 -7.37 4.02
N GLY A 68 7.96 -8.66 3.67
CA GLY A 68 8.26 -9.75 4.60
C GLY A 68 9.67 -9.52 5.17
N PRO A 69 9.89 -9.62 6.49
CA PRO A 69 10.85 -8.82 7.26
C PRO A 69 12.19 -8.68 6.55
N ALA A 70 12.29 -7.67 5.70
CA ALA A 70 13.40 -7.54 4.78
C ALA A 70 14.44 -6.63 5.41
N SER A 71 15.69 -7.07 5.31
CA SER A 71 16.77 -6.22 4.81
C SER A 71 17.17 -4.97 5.59
N HIS A 72 16.72 -4.81 6.84
CA HIS A 72 17.60 -4.30 7.88
C HIS A 72 18.14 -5.52 8.64
N ALA A 73 19.42 -5.84 8.45
CA ALA A 73 20.18 -6.74 9.33
C ALA A 73 20.26 -6.25 10.81
N THR A 74 19.43 -5.27 11.19
CA THR A 74 19.37 -4.61 12.50
C THR A 74 18.05 -4.85 13.24
N LEU A 75 16.91 -5.11 12.57
CA LEU A 75 15.59 -5.20 13.24
C LEU A 75 15.06 -6.63 13.44
N LEU A 76 15.67 -7.65 12.85
CA LEU A 76 15.31 -9.05 13.07
C LEU A 76 15.73 -9.60 14.45
N ARG A 77 16.35 -8.79 15.33
CA ARG A 77 16.70 -9.24 16.69
C ARG A 77 15.55 -9.13 17.69
N THR A 78 14.54 -8.32 17.44
CA THR A 78 13.49 -8.04 18.44
C THR A 78 12.18 -8.76 18.16
N TRP A 79 11.96 -9.28 16.95
CA TRP A 79 10.72 -10.02 16.63
C TRP A 79 10.65 -11.39 17.34
N ASP A 80 11.80 -11.97 17.68
CA ASP A 80 11.89 -13.29 18.34
C ASP A 80 12.17 -13.18 19.86
N ASN A 81 12.16 -11.96 20.42
CA ASN A 81 12.33 -11.73 21.86
C ASN A 81 10.98 -11.49 22.52
N PRO A 82 10.42 -12.46 23.26
CA PRO A 82 9.12 -12.32 23.93
C PRO A 82 9.10 -11.23 25.02
N ALA A 83 10.24 -10.63 25.36
CA ALA A 83 10.33 -9.50 26.28
C ALA A 83 10.13 -8.12 25.62
N ASP A 84 10.26 -8.02 24.28
CA ASP A 84 10.16 -6.76 23.53
C ASP A 84 8.83 -6.65 22.75
N ASP A 85 7.83 -7.46 23.12
CA ASP A 85 6.56 -7.58 22.40
C ASP A 85 5.64 -6.37 22.63
N VAL A 86 6.00 -5.24 22.01
CA VAL A 86 5.21 -3.99 21.97
C VAL A 86 3.81 -4.24 21.35
N PHE A 87 3.66 -5.30 20.56
CA PHE A 87 2.39 -5.68 19.94
C PHE A 87 1.35 -6.12 21.00
N ASN A 88 1.77 -6.80 22.06
CA ASN A 88 0.88 -7.16 23.18
C ASN A 88 0.49 -5.96 24.07
N GLU A 89 1.31 -4.91 24.11
CA GLU A 89 1.00 -3.69 24.88
C GLU A 89 -0.10 -2.84 24.23
N LEU A 90 -0.23 -2.91 22.91
CA LEU A 90 -1.27 -2.18 22.14
C LEU A 90 -2.64 -2.90 22.12
N LEU A 91 -2.68 -4.21 22.34
CA LEU A 91 -3.93 -4.99 22.38
C LEU A 91 -4.57 -5.06 23.78
N THR A 92 -3.91 -4.52 24.81
CA THR A 92 -4.40 -4.53 26.20
C THR A 92 -4.81 -3.15 26.73
N LYS A 93 -5.20 -2.22 25.83
CA LYS A 93 -5.84 -0.95 26.20
C LYS A 93 -7.19 -0.78 25.50
#